data_AF-A0A7G6A9K2-F1
#
_entry.id   AF-A0A7G6A9K2-F1
#
_cell.length_a   1.000
_cell.length_b   1.000
_cell.length_c   1.000
_cell.angle_alpha   90.00
_cell.angle_beta   90.00
_cell.angle_gamma   90.00
#
_symmetry.space_group_name_H-M   'P 1'
#
loop_
_entity.id
_entity.type
_entity.pdbx_description
1 polymer ?
#
loop_
_entity_poly.entity_id
_entity_poly.type
_entity_poly.pdbx_seq_one_letter_code
_entity_poly.pdbx_strand_id
1 'polypeptide(L)'
;MPAAPHVAAHALRRARKLLFARLHGLFQQPEAAFVRGFAGVVAIIEAELAHEEAVIEMLGLDCLQARRADNAFLLGALHAIETRVEAGDAELGRTAMAACADLLSLHRLTTDLAVAQARPLPGRASRMRTSGRQHRPR
;
A
#
# COMPACT_ATOMS: atom_id res chain seq x y z
N MET A 1 -2.55 17.28 12.39
CA MET A 1 -1.07 17.29 12.32
C MET A 1 -0.66 16.21 11.33
N PRO A 2 -0.11 16.52 10.15
CA PRO A 2 0.32 15.48 9.23
C PRO A 2 1.44 14.68 9.90
N ALA A 3 1.33 13.34 9.89
CA ALA A 3 2.38 12.48 10.41
C ALA A 3 3.67 12.72 9.62
N ALA A 4 4.81 12.80 10.32
CA ALA A 4 6.10 12.98 9.66
C ALA A 4 6.32 11.85 8.62
N PRO A 5 6.86 12.14 7.42
CA PRO A 5 7.01 11.17 6.32
C PRO A 5 7.66 9.83 6.74
N HIS A 6 8.59 9.87 7.69
CA HIS A 6 9.25 8.69 8.24
C HIS A 6 8.33 7.76 9.04
N VAL A 7 7.31 8.30 9.71
CA VAL A 7 6.30 7.52 10.44
C VAL A 7 5.39 6.79 9.47
N ALA A 8 4.95 7.46 8.40
CA ALA A 8 4.17 6.85 7.33
C ALA A 8 4.95 5.72 6.62
N ALA A 9 6.23 5.97 6.31
CA ALA A 9 7.12 4.95 5.74
C ALA A 9 7.30 3.73 6.66
N HIS A 10 7.44 3.97 7.97
CA HIS A 10 7.57 2.88 8.95
C HIS A 10 6.27 2.09 9.12
N ALA A 11 5.11 2.76 9.10
CA ALA A 11 3.80 2.12 9.12
C ALA A 11 3.61 1.20 7.90
N LEU A 12 3.91 1.69 6.68
CA LEU A 12 3.87 0.89 5.45
C LEU A 12 4.78 -0.33 5.52
N ARG A 13 6.01 -0.18 6.01
CA ARG A 13 6.94 -1.31 6.18
C ARG A 13 6.43 -2.35 7.18
N ARG A 14 5.80 -1.90 8.27
CA ARG A 14 5.23 -2.81 9.29
C ARG A 14 4.03 -3.58 8.75
N ALA A 15 3.12 -2.91 8.06
CA ALA A 15 1.93 -3.51 7.47
C ALA A 15 2.32 -4.58 6.43
N ARG A 16 3.30 -4.27 5.56
CA ARG A 16 3.88 -5.23 4.61
C ARG A 16 4.45 -6.48 5.26
N LYS A 17 5.20 -6.34 6.37
CA LYS A 17 5.76 -7.49 7.10
C LYS A 17 4.67 -8.41 7.63
N LEU A 18 3.56 -7.84 8.13
CA LEU A 18 2.42 -8.62 8.61
C LEU A 18 1.72 -9.34 7.46
N LEU A 19 1.58 -8.69 6.30
CA LEU A 19 1.06 -9.33 5.09
C LEU A 19 1.90 -10.53 4.66
N PHE A 20 3.23 -10.38 4.59
CA PHE A 20 4.13 -11.49 4.25
C PHE A 20 4.05 -12.65 5.26
N ALA A 21 3.98 -12.36 6.55
CA ALA A 21 3.82 -13.39 7.57
C ALA A 21 2.50 -14.17 7.40
N ARG A 22 1.41 -13.48 7.05
CA ARG A 22 0.11 -14.11 6.79
C ARG A 22 0.12 -14.94 5.51
N LEU A 23 0.70 -14.43 4.43
CA LEU A 23 0.89 -15.17 3.19
C LEU A 23 1.66 -16.48 3.45
N HIS A 24 2.78 -16.38 4.17
CA HIS A 24 3.58 -17.55 4.53
C HIS A 24 2.80 -18.54 5.42
N GLY A 25 2.00 -18.04 6.36
CA GLY A 25 1.12 -18.86 7.19
C GLY A 25 0.07 -19.63 6.37
N LEU A 26 -0.53 -18.98 5.37
CA LEU A 26 -1.49 -19.62 4.45
C LEU A 26 -0.80 -20.68 3.60
N PHE A 27 0.42 -20.40 3.11
CA PHE A 27 1.21 -21.35 2.32
C PHE A 27 1.46 -22.68 3.01
N GLN A 28 1.67 -22.68 4.31
CA GLN A 28 1.96 -23.89 5.08
C GLN A 28 0.70 -24.68 5.45
N GLN A 29 -0.50 -24.20 5.10
CA GLN A 29 -1.74 -24.90 5.40
C GLN A 29 -1.96 -26.11 4.49
N PRO A 30 -2.58 -27.20 5.02
CA PRO A 30 -3.15 -28.27 4.20
C PRO A 30 -4.11 -27.71 3.15
N GLU A 31 -4.22 -28.39 2.01
CA GLU A 31 -4.99 -27.94 0.84
C GLU A 31 -6.40 -27.43 1.17
N ALA A 32 -7.19 -28.21 1.93
CA ALA A 32 -8.55 -27.82 2.29
C ALA A 32 -8.60 -26.53 3.15
N ALA A 33 -7.59 -26.31 4.00
CA ALA A 33 -7.48 -25.08 4.79
C ALA A 33 -6.96 -23.91 3.95
N PHE A 34 -6.06 -24.17 3.00
CA PHE A 34 -5.58 -23.19 2.03
C PHE A 34 -6.73 -22.65 1.17
N VAL A 35 -7.51 -23.54 0.54
CA VAL A 35 -8.64 -23.18 -0.32
C VAL A 35 -9.65 -22.30 0.43
N ARG A 36 -10.05 -22.73 1.63
CA ARG A 36 -10.98 -21.93 2.46
C ARG A 36 -10.40 -20.59 2.92
N GLY A 37 -9.08 -20.50 3.08
CA GLY A 37 -8.40 -19.30 3.55
C GLY A 37 -8.03 -18.31 2.44
N PHE A 38 -8.10 -18.72 1.18
CA PHE A 38 -7.60 -17.93 0.05
C PHE A 38 -8.32 -16.58 -0.10
N ALA A 39 -9.64 -16.58 -0.15
CA ALA A 39 -10.47 -15.37 -0.22
C ALA A 39 -10.15 -14.37 0.90
N GLY A 40 -9.97 -14.88 2.13
CA GLY A 40 -9.60 -14.07 3.28
C GLY A 40 -8.23 -13.38 3.11
N VAL A 41 -7.27 -14.05 2.45
CA VAL A 41 -5.97 -13.45 2.14
C VAL A 41 -6.06 -12.43 1.02
N VAL A 42 -6.87 -12.68 -0.02
CA VAL A 42 -7.13 -11.68 -1.08
C VAL A 42 -7.71 -10.39 -0.49
N ALA A 43 -8.69 -10.49 0.41
CA ALA A 43 -9.27 -9.32 1.09
C ALA A 43 -8.25 -8.55 1.95
N ILE A 44 -7.29 -9.25 2.57
CA ILE A 44 -6.21 -8.62 3.32
C ILE A 44 -5.25 -7.89 2.37
N ILE A 45 -4.90 -8.49 1.23
CA ILE A 45 -4.07 -7.83 0.21
C ILE A 45 -4.76 -6.54 -0.27
N GLU A 46 -6.05 -6.61 -0.59
CA GLU A 46 -6.84 -5.46 -1.02
C GLU A 46 -6.78 -4.30 -0.01
N ALA A 47 -7.04 -4.60 1.27
CA ALA A 47 -6.98 -3.60 2.33
C ALA A 47 -5.59 -2.95 2.49
N GLU A 48 -4.52 -3.74 2.35
CA GLU A 48 -3.14 -3.26 2.42
C GLU A 48 -2.76 -2.39 1.22
N LEU A 49 -3.21 -2.74 0.02
CA LEU A 49 -3.02 -1.93 -1.19
C LEU A 49 -3.77 -0.60 -1.10
N ALA A 50 -5.02 -0.62 -0.64
CA ALA A 50 -5.81 0.60 -0.42
C ALA A 50 -5.15 1.52 0.63
N HIS A 51 -4.59 0.94 1.70
CA HIS A 51 -3.82 1.70 2.68
C HIS A 51 -2.55 2.31 2.08
N GLU A 52 -1.81 1.56 1.26
CA GLU A 52 -0.63 2.07 0.55
C GLU A 52 -0.97 3.26 -0.36
N GLU A 53 -2.04 3.16 -1.14
CA GLU A 53 -2.52 4.24 -2.01
C GLU A 53 -2.87 5.50 -1.21
N ALA A 54 -3.59 5.35 -0.09
CA ALA A 54 -3.94 6.48 0.79
C ALA A 54 -2.69 7.17 1.36
N VAL A 55 -1.63 6.40 1.68
CA VAL A 55 -0.36 6.98 2.13
C VAL A 55 0.36 7.71 1.00
N ILE A 56 0.41 7.13 -0.20
CA ILE A 56 1.02 7.77 -1.38
C ILE A 56 0.30 9.08 -1.73
N GLU A 57 -1.03 9.09 -1.66
CA GLU A 57 -1.87 10.27 -1.86
C GLU A 57 -1.62 11.34 -0.79
N MET A 58 -1.59 10.96 0.49
CA MET A 58 -1.29 11.88 1.60
C MET A 58 0.10 12.52 1.47
N LEU A 59 1.08 11.77 0.95
CA LEU A 59 2.43 12.25 0.70
C LEU A 59 2.56 13.09 -0.58
N GLY A 60 1.52 13.12 -1.43
CA GLY A 60 1.51 13.87 -2.68
C GLY A 60 2.53 13.34 -3.70
N LEU A 61 2.74 12.02 -3.75
CA LEU A 61 3.70 11.42 -4.68
C LEU A 61 3.08 11.26 -6.07
N ASP A 62 3.84 11.60 -7.11
CA ASP A 62 3.40 11.55 -8.51
C ASP A 62 3.10 10.14 -9.03
N CYS A 63 3.55 9.09 -8.32
CA CYS A 63 3.38 7.70 -8.71
C CYS A 63 1.99 7.10 -8.42
N LEU A 64 1.06 7.86 -7.82
CA LEU A 64 -0.24 7.34 -7.37
C LEU A 64 -1.06 6.66 -8.48
N GLN A 65 -1.13 7.26 -9.67
CA GLN A 65 -1.94 6.70 -10.76
C GLN A 65 -1.36 5.41 -11.31
N ALA A 66 -0.03 5.35 -11.48
CA ALA A 66 0.65 4.12 -11.87
C ALA A 66 0.43 3.03 -10.80
N ARG A 67 0.55 3.38 -9.52
CA ARG A 67 0.32 2.43 -8.41
C ARG A 67 -1.10 1.87 -8.42
N ARG A 68 -2.13 2.72 -8.61
CA ARG A 68 -3.53 2.27 -8.71
C ARG A 68 -3.76 1.31 -9.87
N ALA A 69 -3.15 1.58 -11.03
CA ALA A 69 -3.25 0.69 -12.19
C ALA A 69 -2.61 -0.68 -11.91
N ASP A 70 -1.40 -0.71 -11.33
CA ASP A 70 -0.72 -1.95 -10.95
C ASP A 70 -1.53 -2.75 -9.93
N ASN A 71 -2.08 -2.08 -8.92
CA ASN A 71 -2.89 -2.70 -7.87
C ASN A 71 -4.20 -3.27 -8.44
N ALA A 72 -4.89 -2.53 -9.32
CA ALA A 72 -6.12 -3.01 -9.96
C ALA A 72 -5.85 -4.23 -10.83
N PHE A 73 -4.73 -4.25 -11.57
CA PHE A 73 -4.33 -5.43 -12.35
C PHE A 73 -4.08 -6.65 -11.45
N LEU A 74 -3.32 -6.48 -10.37
CA LEU A 74 -3.05 -7.55 -9.42
C LEU A 74 -4.34 -8.09 -8.78
N LEU A 75 -5.23 -7.22 -8.29
CA LEU A 75 -6.49 -7.62 -7.67
C LEU A 75 -7.42 -8.32 -8.67
N GLY A 76 -7.50 -7.84 -9.91
CA GLY A 76 -8.26 -8.50 -10.97
C GLY A 76 -7.76 -9.93 -11.23
N ALA A 77 -6.44 -10.13 -11.27
CA ALA A 77 -5.85 -11.45 -11.42
C ALA A 77 -6.14 -12.36 -10.22
N LEU A 78 -6.03 -11.83 -8.99
CA LEU A 78 -6.30 -12.59 -7.78
C LEU A 78 -7.76 -13.06 -7.67
N HIS A 79 -8.73 -12.19 -8.00
CA HIS A 79 -10.15 -12.57 -8.00
C HIS A 79 -10.49 -13.60 -9.08
N ALA A 80 -9.86 -13.50 -10.26
CA ALA A 80 -10.01 -14.52 -11.29
C ALA A 80 -9.48 -15.90 -10.83
N ILE A 81 -8.38 -15.89 -10.08
CA ILE A 81 -7.77 -17.10 -9.53
C ILE A 81 -8.57 -17.64 -8.34
N GLU A 82 -9.10 -16.78 -7.49
CA GLU A 82 -9.98 -17.13 -6.36
C GLU A 82 -11.11 -18.06 -6.81
N THR A 83 -11.78 -17.72 -7.91
CA THR A 83 -12.85 -18.55 -8.50
C THR A 83 -12.38 -19.97 -8.85
N ARG A 84 -11.12 -20.11 -9.31
CA ARG A 84 -10.53 -21.42 -9.64
C ARG A 84 -10.09 -22.18 -8.41
N VAL A 85 -9.57 -21.49 -7.41
CA VAL A 85 -9.19 -22.08 -6.12
C VAL A 85 -10.42 -22.63 -5.40
N GLU A 86 -11.53 -21.90 -5.43
CA GLU A 86 -12.82 -22.38 -4.90
C GLU A 86 -13.32 -23.64 -5.61
N ALA A 87 -13.01 -23.79 -6.91
CA ALA A 87 -13.28 -25.00 -7.69
C ALA A 87 -12.27 -26.14 -7.43
N GLY A 88 -11.31 -25.97 -6.52
CA GLY A 88 -10.34 -26.99 -6.09
C GLY A 88 -8.94 -26.86 -6.70
N ASP A 89 -8.66 -25.83 -7.49
CA ASP A 89 -7.35 -25.61 -8.11
C ASP A 89 -6.36 -24.96 -7.12
N ALA A 90 -5.99 -25.70 -6.08
CA ALA A 90 -5.11 -25.20 -5.02
C ALA A 90 -3.67 -24.94 -5.49
N GLU A 91 -3.19 -25.68 -6.48
CA GLU A 91 -1.86 -25.49 -7.07
C GLU A 91 -1.76 -24.13 -7.78
N LEU A 92 -2.78 -23.75 -8.55
CA LEU A 92 -2.86 -22.43 -9.16
C LEU A 92 -2.87 -21.33 -8.09
N GLY A 93 -3.67 -21.51 -7.02
CA GLY A 93 -3.69 -20.57 -5.90
C GLY A 93 -2.31 -20.38 -5.27
N ARG A 94 -1.57 -21.45 -5.04
CA ARG A 94 -0.21 -21.39 -4.46
C ARG A 94 0.76 -20.67 -5.40
N THR A 95 0.71 -20.99 -6.69
CA THR A 95 1.53 -20.32 -7.72
C THR A 95 1.23 -18.82 -7.75
N ALA A 96 -0.05 -18.45 -7.71
CA ALA A 96 -0.50 -17.06 -7.69
C ALA A 96 -0.02 -16.31 -6.45
N MET A 97 -0.11 -16.95 -5.27
CA MET A 97 0.38 -16.36 -4.02
C MET A 97 1.89 -16.14 -4.03
N ALA A 98 2.65 -17.00 -4.72
CA ALA A 98 4.11 -16.87 -4.79
C ALA A 98 4.48 -15.68 -5.66
N ALA A 99 3.86 -15.58 -6.85
CA ALA A 99 4.01 -14.43 -7.74
C ALA A 99 3.54 -13.12 -7.07
N CYS A 100 2.44 -13.18 -6.30
CA CYS A 100 1.96 -12.03 -5.54
C CYS A 100 2.98 -11.58 -4.49
N ALA A 101 3.60 -12.51 -3.76
CA ALA A 101 4.66 -12.21 -2.80
C ALA A 101 5.87 -11.52 -3.46
N ASP A 102 6.26 -11.95 -4.65
CA ASP A 102 7.34 -11.32 -5.42
C ASP A 102 6.97 -9.89 -5.87
N LEU A 103 5.76 -9.71 -6.40
CA LEU A 103 5.27 -8.39 -6.83
C LEU A 103 5.15 -7.41 -5.64
N LEU A 104 4.63 -7.87 -4.50
CA LEU A 104 4.54 -7.07 -3.28
C LEU A 104 5.92 -6.70 -2.73
N SER A 105 6.93 -7.56 -2.93
CA SER A 105 8.32 -7.28 -2.56
C SER A 105 8.91 -6.18 -3.45
N LEU A 106 8.62 -6.21 -4.75
CA LEU A 106 9.04 -5.18 -5.69
C LEU A 106 8.34 -3.84 -5.44
N HIS A 107 7.03 -3.86 -5.14
CA HIS A 107 6.28 -2.67 -4.72
C HIS A 107 6.90 -2.02 -3.48
N ARG A 108 7.33 -2.82 -2.49
CA ARG A 108 8.01 -2.31 -1.31
C ARG A 108 9.29 -1.55 -1.67
N LEU A 109 10.15 -2.14 -2.51
CA LEU A 109 11.42 -1.50 -2.90
C LEU A 109 11.18 -0.18 -3.63
N THR A 110 10.23 -0.16 -4.56
CA THR A 110 9.90 1.04 -5.35
C THR A 110 9.26 2.15 -4.50
N THR A 111 8.35 1.81 -3.58
CA THR A 111 7.74 2.77 -2.66
C THR A 111 8.76 3.30 -1.63
N ASP A 112 9.60 2.44 -1.04
CA ASP A 112 10.67 2.88 -0.13
C ASP A 112 11.64 3.86 -0.82
N LEU A 113 11.99 3.61 -2.10
CA LEU A 113 12.83 4.52 -2.89
C LEU A 113 12.14 5.85 -3.18
N ALA A 114 10.86 5.84 -3.61
CA ALA A 114 10.10 7.06 -3.88
C ALA A 114 9.97 7.93 -2.63
N VAL A 115 9.72 7.32 -1.47
CA VAL A 115 9.65 8.02 -0.18
C VAL A 115 11.02 8.58 0.25
N ALA A 116 12.11 7.84 0.01
CA ALA A 116 13.46 8.33 0.31
C ALA A 116 13.87 9.51 -0.57
N GLN A 117 13.37 9.56 -1.81
CA GLN A 117 13.64 10.63 -2.78
C GLN A 117 12.70 11.83 -2.64
N ALA A 118 11.55 11.66 -1.98
CA ALA A 118 10.58 12.73 -1.78
C ALA A 118 11.21 13.89 -0.98
N ARG A 119 11.40 15.04 -1.63
CA ARG A 119 11.80 16.27 -0.94
C ARG A 119 10.60 16.81 -0.16
N PRO A 120 10.79 17.28 1.08
CA PRO A 120 9.75 18.04 1.79
C PRO A 120 9.34 19.22 0.93
N LEU A 121 8.05 19.35 0.61
CA LEU A 121 7.53 20.54 -0.05
C LEU A 121 7.90 21.76 0.81
N PRO A 122 8.49 22.83 0.24
CA PRO A 122 8.73 24.05 0.99
C PRO A 122 7.38 24.56 1.48
N GLY A 123 7.22 24.59 2.80
CA GLY A 123 5.98 24.94 3.46
C GLY A 123 5.43 26.23 2.89
N ARG A 124 4.12 26.24 2.61
CA ARG A 124 3.35 27.47 2.36
C ARG A 124 3.60 28.38 3.55
N ALA A 125 4.55 29.30 3.41
CA ALA A 125 4.84 30.30 4.40
C ALA A 125 3.51 31.02 4.66
N SER A 126 3.03 30.87 5.90
CA SER A 126 1.98 31.70 6.44
C SER A 126 2.40 33.14 6.14
N ARG A 127 1.77 33.79 5.16
CA ARG A 127 1.86 35.24 4.99
C ARG A 127 1.21 35.81 6.23
N MET A 128 2.01 35.95 7.28
CA MET A 128 1.69 36.76 8.43
C MET A 128 1.56 38.18 7.88
N ARG A 129 0.33 38.55 7.53
CA ARG A 129 -0.05 39.91 7.21
C ARG A 129 0.22 40.73 8.46
N THR A 130 1.35 41.43 8.50
CA THR A 130 1.54 42.59 9.36
C THR A 130 0.64 43.70 8.82
N SER A 131 -0.65 43.60 9.13
CA SER A 131 -1.60 44.72 9.01
C SER A 131 -1.86 45.26 10.42
N GLY A 132 -1.11 46.30 10.75
CA GLY A 132 -1.28 47.13 11.95
C GLY A 132 -0.45 48.38 11.71
N ARG A 133 -0.88 49.29 10.83
CA ARG A 133 -1.75 50.43 11.15
C ARG A 133 -1.14 51.27 12.27
N GLN A 134 -0.33 52.25 11.89
CA GLN A 134 -0.25 53.52 12.63
C GLN A 134 -0.29 54.68 11.63
N HIS A 135 -1.49 55.24 11.52
CA HIS A 135 -1.77 56.54 10.94
C HIS A 135 -1.71 57.57 12.10
N ARG A 136 -0.94 58.63 11.88
CA ARG A 136 -0.75 59.91 12.64
C ARG A 136 -2.04 60.49 13.25
N PRO A 137 -2.02 61.43 14.24
CA PRO A 137 -1.30 62.74 14.22
C PRO A 137 -0.89 63.26 15.63
N ARG A 138 -0.29 64.44 15.90
CA ARG A 138 0.05 65.70 15.23
C ARG A 138 1.45 66.11 15.67
#